data_AF-A0A6I9PPS4-F1
#
_entry.id   AF-A0A6I9PPS4-F1
#
_cell.length_a   1.000
_cell.length_b   1.000
_cell.length_c   1.000
_cell.angle_alpha   90.00
_cell.angle_beta   90.00
_cell.angle_gamma   90.00
#
_symmetry.space_group_name_H-M   'P 1'
#
loop_
_entity.id
_entity.type
_entity.pdbx_description
1 polymer ?
#
loop_
_entity_poly.entity_id
_entity_poly.type
_entity_poly.pdbx_seq_one_letter_code
_entity_poly.pdbx_strand_id
1 'polypeptide(L)'
;MAAVKILPWLWSLLSVVIERIQTFTLASPLAKFLNGLEILLSKAQDWENNASRSVSLRKELEAVTQLIIQWRKLELSFWSSSLDNALKRHTERSTKHWFSIYQLVERYLEEQKQDAEKGEEEVERLSLSSVCSTLQAFMEGSTLGQFHTRLDTLLSFHCHLLLLDPQQPGQEPLSSLLWNLHKYYSQFSDGIQTKITSLRQPIEKELKDFVKISKWNDVSFWSIKQSVDKTHRTLFKFVKKFEAALSGPSAPSLVEEGSSASLDSVDANPEETPLHRVHKALKNTLPGKGRDLQLEVPEEGVEASSLQGRLPALTRKMKKLCVQLQKKNPAPELAEDLDCFTGEVISNLRDLQNLTVDMTAEKEKQKSEVKHILQQKQRALSELFKMLAGIGLSYRKGLLWNRTADPERNLCMQPLEMTTALSAVRNQEQAESMLFTELLAAWDGCQKYFYRSWARRSAMLTALQNAAKELGVANIDRCRGFSSHLFKLPPPAEAAPGRADGAQWLHIRANAVLQC
;
A
#
# COMPACT_ATOMS: atom_id res chain seq x y z
N MET A 1 37.81 20.88 -61.37
CA MET A 1 38.46 19.60 -60.99
C MET A 1 37.88 18.99 -59.70
N ALA A 2 37.47 19.78 -58.69
CA ALA A 2 36.84 19.26 -57.47
C ALA A 2 35.47 18.57 -57.69
N ALA A 3 34.60 19.12 -58.53
CA ALA A 3 33.27 18.54 -58.81
C ALA A 3 33.31 17.13 -59.44
N VAL A 4 34.40 16.78 -60.15
CA VAL A 4 34.53 15.50 -60.89
C VAL A 4 34.71 14.30 -59.95
N LYS A 5 35.22 14.50 -58.71
CA LYS A 5 35.38 13.44 -57.71
C LYS A 5 34.24 13.38 -56.68
N ILE A 6 33.50 14.48 -56.51
CA ILE A 6 32.47 14.61 -55.47
C ILE A 6 31.20 13.82 -55.81
N LEU A 7 30.73 13.91 -57.06
CA LEU A 7 29.49 13.23 -57.47
C LEU A 7 29.59 11.69 -57.39
N PRO A 8 30.62 11.02 -57.94
CA PRO A 8 30.75 9.57 -57.78
C PRO A 8 30.81 9.12 -56.32
N TRP A 9 31.42 9.92 -55.45
CA TRP A 9 31.47 9.65 -54.02
C TRP A 9 30.11 9.79 -53.34
N LEU A 10 29.35 10.84 -53.65
CA LEU A 10 27.98 11.04 -53.14
C LEU A 10 27.04 9.92 -53.62
N TRP A 11 27.17 9.51 -54.88
CA TRP A 11 26.42 8.37 -55.42
C TRP A 11 26.75 7.08 -54.68
N SER A 12 28.03 6.79 -54.49
CA SER A 12 28.47 5.62 -53.71
C SER A 12 27.89 5.65 -52.29
N LEU A 13 27.92 6.81 -51.62
CA LEU A 13 27.36 6.98 -50.28
C LEU A 13 25.85 6.73 -50.23
N LEU A 14 25.09 7.22 -51.23
CA LEU A 14 23.67 6.96 -51.34
C LEU A 14 23.38 5.46 -51.49
N SER A 15 24.11 4.77 -52.38
CA SER A 15 23.96 3.33 -52.58
C SER A 15 24.23 2.55 -51.30
N VAL A 16 25.30 2.87 -50.57
CA VAL A 16 25.62 2.20 -49.29
C VAL A 16 24.50 2.40 -48.26
N VAL A 17 23.90 3.60 -48.18
CA VAL A 17 22.78 3.85 -47.25
C VAL A 17 21.54 3.04 -47.66
N ILE A 18 21.21 3.00 -48.94
CA ILE A 18 20.05 2.26 -49.47
C ILE A 18 20.22 0.75 -49.21
N GLU A 19 21.36 0.18 -49.59
CA GLU A 19 21.67 -1.23 -49.35
C GLU A 19 21.56 -1.57 -47.87
N ARG A 20 22.09 -0.71 -46.99
CA ARG A 20 21.99 -0.91 -45.54
C ARG A 20 20.54 -0.89 -45.04
N ILE A 21 19.69 0.01 -45.55
CA ILE A 21 18.27 0.03 -45.18
C ILE A 21 17.57 -1.24 -45.65
N GLN A 22 17.88 -1.73 -46.85
CA GLN A 22 17.32 -2.97 -47.40
C GLN A 22 17.72 -4.21 -46.59
N THR A 23 18.84 -4.19 -45.86
CA THR A 23 19.20 -5.29 -44.94
C THR A 23 18.35 -5.35 -43.66
N PHE A 24 17.52 -4.35 -43.37
CA PHE A 24 16.71 -4.37 -42.15
C PHE A 24 15.60 -5.41 -42.25
N THR A 25 15.51 -6.27 -41.24
CA THR A 25 14.45 -7.28 -41.15
C THR A 25 13.10 -6.66 -40.82
N LEU A 26 11.99 -7.36 -41.13
CA LEU A 26 10.63 -6.95 -40.77
C LEU A 26 10.41 -6.79 -39.26
N ALA A 27 11.24 -7.44 -38.43
CA ALA A 27 11.21 -7.30 -36.98
C ALA A 27 11.94 -6.03 -36.46
N SER A 28 12.59 -5.26 -37.33
CA SER A 28 13.31 -4.06 -36.93
C SER A 28 12.35 -2.94 -36.50
N PRO A 29 12.66 -2.19 -35.43
CA PRO A 29 11.81 -1.07 -34.98
C PRO A 29 11.67 0.01 -36.05
N LEU A 30 10.48 0.63 -36.14
CA LEU A 30 10.20 1.70 -37.10
C LEU A 30 11.21 2.85 -37.02
N ALA A 31 11.64 3.22 -35.80
CA ALA A 31 12.64 4.27 -35.58
C ALA A 31 13.97 4.00 -36.29
N LYS A 32 14.35 2.74 -36.50
CA LYS A 32 15.55 2.35 -37.23
C LYS A 32 15.42 2.66 -38.73
N PHE A 33 14.28 2.33 -39.33
CA PHE A 33 13.97 2.69 -40.71
C PHE A 33 13.89 4.21 -40.88
N LEU A 34 13.17 4.88 -39.98
CA LEU A 34 13.02 6.34 -39.95
C LEU A 34 14.37 7.06 -39.96
N ASN A 35 15.29 6.68 -39.06
CA ASN A 35 16.64 7.23 -39.01
C ASN A 35 17.44 6.95 -40.30
N GLY A 36 17.28 5.76 -40.88
CA GLY A 36 17.87 5.42 -42.17
C GLY A 36 17.39 6.31 -43.31
N LEU A 37 16.07 6.52 -43.40
CA LEU A 37 15.45 7.40 -44.41
C LEU A 37 15.85 8.87 -44.21
N GLU A 38 16.01 9.33 -42.97
CA GLU A 38 16.49 10.68 -42.66
C GLU A 38 17.95 10.90 -43.09
N ILE A 39 18.81 9.90 -42.85
CA ILE A 39 20.19 9.91 -43.35
C ILE A 39 20.19 9.92 -44.89
N LEU A 40 19.38 9.06 -45.52
CA LEU A 40 19.24 8.99 -46.97
C LEU A 40 18.82 10.34 -47.55
N LEU A 41 17.79 10.97 -46.98
CA LEU A 41 17.28 12.27 -47.40
C LEU A 41 18.37 13.35 -47.26
N SER A 42 19.14 13.34 -46.17
CA SER A 42 20.24 14.30 -45.98
C SER A 42 21.36 14.13 -47.01
N LYS A 43 21.73 12.89 -47.35
CA LYS A 43 22.75 12.62 -48.38
C LYS A 43 22.26 12.91 -49.79
N ALA A 44 20.97 12.71 -50.04
CA ALA A 44 20.37 13.00 -51.32
C ALA A 44 20.24 14.52 -51.54
N GLN A 45 20.05 15.29 -50.48
CA GLN A 45 20.13 16.75 -50.55
C GLN A 45 21.55 17.23 -50.92
N ASP A 46 22.60 16.58 -50.40
CA ASP A 46 23.98 16.88 -50.79
C ASP A 46 24.20 16.61 -52.30
N TRP A 47 23.58 15.55 -52.85
CA TRP A 47 23.56 15.28 -54.29
C TRP A 47 22.84 16.37 -55.08
N GLU A 48 21.61 16.73 -54.71
CA GLU A 48 20.81 17.77 -55.39
C GLU A 48 21.52 19.13 -55.45
N ASN A 49 22.32 19.46 -54.44
CA ASN A 49 23.09 20.71 -54.40
C ASN A 49 24.28 20.74 -55.38
N ASN A 50 24.81 19.57 -55.77
CA ASN A 50 26.05 19.45 -56.56
C ASN A 50 25.84 18.89 -57.98
N ALA A 51 24.76 18.14 -58.21
CA ALA A 51 24.50 17.43 -59.46
C ALA A 51 23.78 18.31 -60.49
N SER A 52 23.86 17.93 -61.78
CA SER A 52 23.10 18.62 -62.83
C SER A 52 21.60 18.35 -62.67
N ARG A 53 20.76 19.32 -63.07
CA ARG A 53 19.29 19.17 -63.03
C ARG A 53 18.77 17.97 -63.82
N SER A 54 19.53 17.50 -64.81
CA SER A 54 19.20 16.33 -65.62
C SER A 54 19.23 15.01 -64.85
N VAL A 55 19.92 14.96 -63.70
CA VAL A 55 20.03 13.76 -62.82
C VAL A 55 19.47 14.03 -61.43
N SER A 56 18.48 14.92 -61.34
CA SER A 56 17.79 15.22 -60.08
C SER A 56 16.97 14.02 -59.61
N LEU A 57 17.05 13.74 -58.31
CA LEU A 57 16.34 12.71 -57.56
C LEU A 57 15.09 13.27 -56.85
N ARG A 58 14.70 14.52 -57.12
CA ARG A 58 13.64 15.22 -56.37
C ARG A 58 12.31 14.45 -56.38
N LYS A 59 11.94 13.82 -57.50
CA LYS A 59 10.66 13.10 -57.63
C LYS A 59 10.63 11.87 -56.72
N GLU A 60 11.73 11.14 -56.67
CA GLU A 60 11.92 9.94 -55.86
C GLU A 60 12.00 10.29 -54.37
N LEU A 61 12.69 11.38 -54.03
CA LEU A 61 12.83 11.87 -52.66
C LEU A 61 11.53 12.44 -52.08
N GLU A 62 10.60 12.89 -52.91
CA GLU A 62 9.27 13.33 -52.45
C GLU A 62 8.53 12.18 -51.76
N ALA A 63 8.55 10.96 -52.34
CA ALA A 63 7.92 9.79 -51.73
C ALA A 63 8.57 9.42 -50.39
N VAL A 64 9.91 9.47 -50.32
CA VAL A 64 10.66 9.24 -49.08
C VAL A 64 10.33 10.29 -48.01
N THR A 65 10.22 11.55 -48.44
CA THR A 65 9.86 12.68 -47.58
C THR A 65 8.45 12.51 -46.99
N GLN A 66 7.47 12.16 -47.81
CA GLN A 66 6.11 11.90 -47.34
C GLN A 66 6.06 10.73 -46.36
N LEU A 67 6.85 9.68 -46.59
CA LEU A 67 6.96 8.55 -45.67
C LEU A 67 7.52 8.96 -44.31
N ILE A 68 8.58 9.77 -44.28
CA ILE A 68 9.14 10.32 -43.04
C ILE A 68 8.09 11.15 -42.29
N ILE A 69 7.37 12.04 -42.99
CA ILE A 69 6.30 12.87 -42.40
C ILE A 69 5.20 11.99 -41.80
N GLN A 70 4.74 10.97 -42.54
CA GLN A 70 3.70 10.05 -42.07
C GLN A 70 4.15 9.32 -40.80
N TRP A 71 5.35 8.77 -40.77
CA TRP A 71 5.86 8.03 -39.62
C TRP A 71 6.18 8.92 -38.43
N ARG A 72 6.59 10.19 -38.63
CA ARG A 72 6.72 11.17 -37.54
C ARG A 72 5.37 11.61 -36.97
N LYS A 73 4.34 11.75 -37.82
CA LYS A 73 2.96 11.97 -37.36
C LYS A 73 2.45 10.76 -36.56
N LEU A 74 2.78 9.55 -37.01
CA LEU A 74 2.47 8.32 -36.29
C LEU A 74 3.16 8.30 -34.92
N GLU A 75 4.47 8.58 -34.85
CA GLU A 75 5.21 8.69 -33.59
C GLU A 75 4.56 9.70 -32.63
N LEU A 76 4.19 10.89 -33.13
CA LEU A 76 3.44 11.87 -32.35
C LEU A 76 2.09 11.32 -31.90
N SER A 77 1.34 10.59 -32.72
CA SER A 77 0.05 10.03 -32.30
C SER A 77 0.15 9.04 -31.11
N PHE A 78 1.32 8.43 -30.91
CA PHE A 78 1.63 7.51 -29.80
C PHE A 78 2.44 8.16 -28.66
N TRP A 79 2.35 9.49 -28.52
CA TRP A 79 3.05 10.23 -27.48
C TRP A 79 2.70 9.73 -26.06
N SER A 80 1.44 9.36 -25.81
CA SER A 80 0.98 8.89 -24.49
C SER A 80 1.60 7.55 -24.14
N SER A 81 1.65 6.64 -25.11
CA SER A 81 2.30 5.33 -24.96
C SER A 81 3.80 5.46 -24.67
N SER A 82 4.45 6.55 -25.08
CA SER A 82 5.85 6.80 -24.72
C SER A 82 6.03 7.07 -23.23
N LEU A 83 5.06 7.72 -22.57
CA LEU A 83 5.03 7.89 -21.12
C LEU A 83 4.64 6.60 -20.40
N ASP A 84 3.69 5.83 -20.94
CA ASP A 84 3.35 4.50 -20.41
C ASP A 84 4.54 3.55 -20.45
N ASN A 85 5.30 3.56 -21.55
CA ASN A 85 6.54 2.79 -21.68
C ASN A 85 7.62 3.24 -20.69
N ALA A 86 7.68 4.52 -20.33
CA ALA A 86 8.58 4.98 -19.27
C ALA A 86 8.22 4.34 -17.93
N LEU A 87 6.93 4.28 -17.57
CA LEU A 87 6.48 3.57 -16.37
C LEU A 87 6.76 2.07 -16.44
N LYS A 88 6.46 1.43 -17.58
CA LYS A 88 6.73 0.00 -17.81
C LYS A 88 8.21 -0.35 -17.62
N ARG A 89 9.14 0.49 -18.07
CA ARG A 89 10.58 0.28 -17.83
C ARG A 89 10.95 0.26 -16.35
N HIS A 90 10.26 1.05 -15.51
CA HIS A 90 10.46 0.99 -14.07
C HIS A 90 9.94 -0.33 -13.47
N THR A 91 8.76 -0.78 -13.91
CA THR A 91 8.20 -2.10 -13.57
C THR A 91 9.17 -3.23 -13.94
N GLU A 92 9.64 -3.28 -15.19
CA GLU A 92 10.59 -4.30 -15.70
C GLU A 92 11.96 -4.28 -14.98
N ARG A 93 12.41 -3.11 -14.53
CA ARG A 93 13.60 -3.04 -13.67
C ARG A 93 13.34 -3.63 -12.30
N SER A 94 12.14 -3.43 -11.76
CA SER A 94 11.77 -3.92 -10.43
C SER A 94 11.57 -5.44 -10.40
N THR A 95 11.06 -6.05 -11.47
CA THR A 95 10.86 -7.51 -11.55
C THR A 95 12.16 -8.31 -11.40
N LYS A 96 13.32 -7.72 -11.70
CA LYS A 96 14.63 -8.36 -11.50
C LYS A 96 14.90 -8.72 -10.03
N HIS A 97 14.30 -8.00 -9.08
CA HIS A 97 14.45 -8.32 -7.66
C HIS A 97 13.76 -9.64 -7.27
N TRP A 98 12.89 -10.19 -8.14
CA TRP A 98 12.22 -11.46 -7.89
C TRP A 98 13.21 -12.56 -7.51
N PHE A 99 14.35 -12.68 -8.21
CA PHE A 99 15.37 -13.68 -7.89
C PHE A 99 15.99 -13.48 -6.51
N SER A 100 16.23 -12.23 -6.11
CA SER A 100 16.79 -11.92 -4.79
C SER A 100 15.80 -12.20 -3.66
N ILE A 101 14.51 -11.91 -3.87
CA ILE A 101 13.46 -12.24 -2.90
C ILE A 101 13.24 -13.76 -2.83
N TYR A 102 13.25 -14.45 -3.97
CA TYR A 102 13.18 -15.91 -4.03
C TYR A 102 14.33 -16.55 -3.26
N GLN A 103 15.58 -16.11 -3.50
CA GLN A 103 16.74 -16.58 -2.75
C GLN A 103 16.65 -16.31 -1.25
N LEU A 104 16.12 -15.15 -0.84
CA LEU A 104 15.92 -14.82 0.57
C LEU A 104 14.89 -15.77 1.23
N VAL A 105 13.77 -16.02 0.54
CA VAL A 105 12.69 -16.90 0.99
C VAL A 105 13.18 -18.36 1.09
N GLU A 106 13.78 -18.89 0.02
CA GLU A 106 14.30 -20.26 -0.03
C GLU A 106 15.39 -20.47 1.02
N ARG A 107 16.36 -19.56 1.12
CA ARG A 107 17.44 -19.66 2.10
C ARG A 107 16.89 -19.68 3.53
N TYR A 108 15.90 -18.85 3.83
CA TYR A 108 15.25 -18.88 5.14
C TYR A 108 14.59 -20.25 5.40
N LEU A 109 13.78 -20.76 4.47
CA LEU A 109 13.10 -22.05 4.63
C LEU A 109 14.06 -23.24 4.76
N GLU A 110 15.13 -23.27 3.96
CA GLU A 110 16.17 -24.31 4.03
C GLU A 110 16.89 -24.31 5.38
N GLU A 111 17.28 -23.13 5.89
CA GLU A 111 17.93 -23.00 7.19
C GLU A 111 16.99 -23.41 8.34
N GLN A 112 15.69 -23.09 8.27
CA GLN A 112 14.70 -23.54 9.26
C GLN A 112 14.48 -25.06 9.22
N LYS A 113 14.50 -25.67 8.03
CA LYS A 113 14.37 -27.12 7.88
C LYS A 113 15.55 -27.86 8.47
N GLN A 114 16.77 -27.40 8.21
CA GLN A 114 17.98 -28.02 8.75
C GLN A 114 18.04 -27.94 10.28
N ASP A 115 17.52 -26.88 10.89
CA ASP A 115 17.46 -26.75 12.34
C ASP A 115 16.53 -27.78 12.99
N ALA A 116 15.36 -27.99 12.39
CA ALA A 116 14.42 -29.03 12.83
C ALA A 116 15.03 -30.44 12.74
N GLU A 117 15.99 -30.66 11.83
CA GLU A 117 16.62 -31.96 11.59
C GLU A 117 17.94 -32.19 12.36
N LYS A 118 18.74 -31.14 12.60
CA LYS A 118 20.15 -31.30 13.01
C LYS A 118 20.59 -30.60 14.29
N GLY A 119 19.75 -29.78 14.93
CA GLY A 119 20.00 -29.21 16.26
C GLY A 119 21.46 -28.79 16.52
N GLU A 120 21.79 -27.54 16.21
CA GLU A 120 23.05 -26.84 16.56
C GLU A 120 24.25 -27.00 15.59
N GLU A 121 24.37 -26.08 14.62
CA GLU A 121 25.67 -25.56 14.17
C GLU A 121 25.74 -24.03 14.34
N GLU A 122 26.91 -23.52 14.77
CA GLU A 122 27.27 -22.13 15.13
C GLU A 122 27.41 -21.16 13.92
N VAL A 123 26.61 -21.33 12.87
CA VAL A 123 26.58 -20.39 11.74
C VAL A 123 25.59 -19.26 12.03
N GLU A 124 25.93 -18.00 11.77
CA GLU A 124 24.97 -16.88 11.80
C GLU A 124 23.81 -17.16 10.83
N ARG A 125 22.65 -17.53 11.39
CA ARG A 125 21.45 -17.91 10.63
C ARG A 125 20.61 -16.70 10.25
N LEU A 126 19.86 -16.83 9.16
CA LEU A 126 18.82 -15.88 8.78
C LEU A 126 17.64 -15.99 9.76
N SER A 127 17.57 -15.04 10.67
CA SER A 127 16.40 -14.85 11.51
C SER A 127 15.23 -14.26 10.71
N LEU A 128 14.01 -14.55 11.14
CA LEU A 128 12.80 -13.91 10.57
C LEU A 128 12.87 -12.39 10.67
N SER A 129 13.51 -11.88 11.73
CA SER A 129 13.75 -10.45 11.92
C SER A 129 14.63 -9.86 10.82
N SER A 130 15.75 -10.52 10.50
CA SER A 130 16.63 -10.10 9.40
C SER A 130 15.92 -10.12 8.04
N VAL A 131 15.05 -11.11 7.80
CA VAL A 131 14.19 -11.17 6.61
C VAL A 131 13.22 -9.98 6.58
N CYS A 132 12.56 -9.69 7.71
CA CYS A 132 11.65 -8.56 7.86
C CYS A 132 12.33 -7.24 7.53
N SER A 133 13.46 -6.93 8.17
CA SER A 133 14.22 -5.69 7.92
C SER A 133 14.63 -5.57 6.45
N THR A 134 15.06 -6.66 5.82
CA THR A 134 15.43 -6.69 4.40
C THR A 134 14.23 -6.38 3.49
N LEU A 135 13.06 -6.96 3.78
CA LEU A 135 11.84 -6.71 3.01
C LEU A 135 11.26 -5.31 3.25
N GLN A 136 11.40 -4.76 4.46
CA GLN A 136 11.07 -3.36 4.74
C GLN A 136 11.96 -2.42 3.94
N ALA A 137 13.29 -2.62 3.98
CA ALA A 137 14.23 -1.84 3.18
C ALA A 137 13.97 -1.96 1.67
N PHE A 138 13.52 -3.14 1.21
CA PHE A 138 13.06 -3.34 -0.17
C PHE A 138 11.85 -2.47 -0.52
N MET A 139 10.90 -2.28 0.38
CA MET A 139 9.74 -1.40 0.13
C MET A 139 10.09 0.09 0.29
N GLU A 140 10.78 0.46 1.36
CA GLU A 140 11.13 1.85 1.67
C GLU A 140 12.19 2.41 0.71
N GLY A 141 13.09 1.56 0.20
CA GLY A 141 14.08 1.88 -0.82
C GLY A 141 13.53 1.88 -2.25
N SER A 142 12.22 1.93 -2.44
CA SER A 142 11.59 1.95 -3.76
C SER A 142 11.51 3.36 -4.35
N THR A 143 11.47 3.43 -5.67
CA THR A 143 11.11 4.66 -6.39
C THR A 143 9.61 4.68 -6.63
N LEU A 144 9.04 5.86 -6.91
CA LEU A 144 7.62 6.00 -7.23
C LEU A 144 7.19 5.03 -8.34
N GLY A 145 7.96 4.92 -9.43
CA GLY A 145 7.62 4.02 -10.54
C GLY A 145 7.78 2.53 -10.26
N GLN A 146 8.38 2.14 -9.13
CA GLN A 146 8.62 0.74 -8.77
C GLN A 146 7.75 0.24 -7.62
N PHE A 147 7.15 1.15 -6.85
CA PHE A 147 6.46 0.84 -5.60
C PHE A 147 5.41 -0.27 -5.76
N HIS A 148 4.46 -0.11 -6.70
CA HIS A 148 3.40 -1.08 -6.93
C HIS A 148 3.95 -2.46 -7.33
N THR A 149 4.96 -2.51 -8.18
CA THR A 149 5.57 -3.78 -8.59
C THR A 149 6.26 -4.49 -7.42
N ARG A 150 6.90 -3.74 -6.51
CA ARG A 150 7.50 -4.32 -5.30
C ARG A 150 6.43 -4.83 -4.33
N LEU A 151 5.34 -4.07 -4.18
CA LEU A 151 4.18 -4.48 -3.39
C LEU A 151 3.56 -5.78 -3.90
N ASP A 152 3.34 -5.88 -5.22
CA ASP A 152 2.82 -7.09 -5.88
C ASP A 152 3.77 -8.28 -5.73
N THR A 153 5.08 -8.03 -5.68
CA THR A 153 6.10 -9.06 -5.45
C THR A 153 5.91 -9.69 -4.06
N LEU A 154 5.70 -8.88 -3.01
CA LEU A 154 5.43 -9.39 -1.66
C LEU A 154 4.19 -10.28 -1.62
N LEU A 155 3.10 -9.84 -2.27
CA LEU A 155 1.88 -10.64 -2.36
C LEU A 155 2.08 -11.94 -3.13
N SER A 156 2.84 -11.89 -4.22
CA SER A 156 3.12 -13.07 -5.04
C SER A 156 3.88 -14.14 -4.26
N PHE A 157 4.86 -13.75 -3.44
CA PHE A 157 5.58 -14.67 -2.56
C PHE A 157 4.72 -15.18 -1.41
N HIS A 158 3.85 -14.34 -0.84
CA HIS A 158 2.86 -14.83 0.14
C HIS A 158 1.99 -15.94 -0.47
N CYS A 159 1.41 -15.70 -1.66
CA CYS A 159 0.62 -16.70 -2.37
C CYS A 159 1.43 -17.96 -2.72
N HIS A 160 2.70 -17.81 -3.09
CA HIS A 160 3.60 -18.94 -3.34
C HIS A 160 3.78 -19.82 -2.10
N LEU A 161 3.99 -19.21 -0.92
CA LEU A 161 4.13 -19.95 0.33
C LEU A 161 2.87 -20.72 0.70
N LEU A 162 1.67 -20.21 0.38
CA LEU A 162 0.41 -20.94 0.61
C LEU A 162 0.29 -22.24 -0.21
N LEU A 163 1.07 -22.39 -1.28
CA LEU A 163 1.11 -23.59 -2.11
C LEU A 163 2.19 -24.60 -1.68
N LEU A 164 3.07 -24.21 -0.74
CA LEU A 164 4.06 -25.12 -0.16
C LEU A 164 3.42 -26.03 0.89
N ASP A 165 4.12 -27.11 1.24
CA ASP A 165 3.67 -28.03 2.28
C ASP A 165 3.52 -27.29 3.64
N PRO A 166 2.33 -27.32 4.27
CA PRO A 166 2.11 -26.67 5.57
C PRO A 166 3.01 -27.17 6.70
N GLN A 167 3.62 -28.35 6.55
CA GLN A 167 4.55 -28.90 7.54
C GLN A 167 5.98 -28.36 7.39
N GLN A 168 6.27 -27.50 6.41
CA GLN A 168 7.60 -26.91 6.23
C GLN A 168 7.92 -25.95 7.39
N PRO A 169 9.02 -26.19 8.16
CA PRO A 169 9.43 -25.28 9.21
C PRO A 169 9.68 -23.86 8.68
N GLY A 170 9.19 -22.85 9.40
CA GLY A 170 9.35 -21.43 9.01
C GLY A 170 8.35 -20.92 7.96
N GLN A 171 7.59 -21.78 7.29
CA GLN A 171 6.64 -21.36 6.25
C GLN A 171 5.54 -20.43 6.80
N GLU A 172 4.90 -20.78 7.92
CA GLU A 172 3.78 -20.01 8.47
C GLU A 172 4.22 -18.62 8.97
N PRO A 173 5.30 -18.48 9.77
CA PRO A 173 5.80 -17.17 10.18
C PRO A 173 6.19 -16.27 8.98
N LEU A 174 6.83 -16.83 7.97
CA LEU A 174 7.23 -16.09 6.78
C LEU A 174 6.03 -15.66 5.92
N SER A 175 5.04 -16.54 5.77
CA SER A 175 3.78 -16.24 5.08
C SER A 175 3.02 -15.10 5.77
N SER A 176 2.96 -15.14 7.10
CA SER A 176 2.37 -14.09 7.93
C SER A 176 3.08 -12.75 7.74
N LEU A 177 4.43 -12.77 7.76
CA LEU A 177 5.28 -11.59 7.54
C LEU A 177 5.01 -10.94 6.18
N LEU A 178 5.04 -11.70 5.10
CA LEU A 178 4.82 -11.17 3.74
C LEU A 178 3.43 -10.57 3.58
N TRP A 179 2.40 -11.22 4.13
CA TRP A 179 1.04 -10.70 4.12
C TRP A 179 0.93 -9.37 4.87
N ASN A 180 1.47 -9.30 6.09
CA ASN A 180 1.37 -8.10 6.92
C ASN A 180 2.17 -6.94 6.32
N LEU A 181 3.35 -7.20 5.74
CA LEU A 181 4.10 -6.21 4.99
C LEU A 181 3.31 -5.70 3.80
N HIS A 182 2.76 -6.59 2.98
CA HIS A 182 1.92 -6.22 1.85
C HIS A 182 0.74 -5.35 2.30
N LYS A 183 0.01 -5.76 3.35
CA LYS A 183 -1.12 -4.99 3.87
C LYS A 183 -0.71 -3.64 4.44
N TYR A 184 0.37 -3.58 5.22
CA TYR A 184 0.90 -2.34 5.75
C TYR A 184 1.26 -1.34 4.65
N TYR A 185 1.98 -1.76 3.61
CA TYR A 185 2.36 -0.84 2.53
C TYR A 185 1.23 -0.54 1.54
N SER A 186 0.25 -1.44 1.39
CA SER A 186 -0.91 -1.23 0.51
C SER A 186 -1.70 0.03 0.84
N GLN A 187 -1.69 0.47 2.11
CA GLN A 187 -2.38 1.68 2.55
C GLN A 187 -1.87 2.97 1.87
N PHE A 188 -0.63 2.96 1.37
CA PHE A 188 -0.01 4.10 0.69
C PHE A 188 -0.13 4.03 -0.84
N SER A 189 -0.69 2.94 -1.38
CA SER A 189 -0.77 2.68 -2.83
C SER A 189 -1.49 3.80 -3.59
N ASP A 190 -2.66 4.22 -3.08
CA ASP A 190 -3.49 5.25 -3.71
C ASP A 190 -2.81 6.62 -3.69
N GLY A 191 -2.13 6.96 -2.59
CA GLY A 191 -1.38 8.23 -2.48
C GLY A 191 -0.20 8.28 -3.44
N ILE A 192 0.56 7.18 -3.54
CA ILE A 192 1.65 7.08 -4.53
C ILE A 192 1.11 7.15 -5.95
N GLN A 193 -0.01 6.50 -6.25
CA GLN A 193 -0.63 6.57 -7.58
C GLN A 193 -1.12 7.99 -7.90
N THR A 194 -1.70 8.68 -6.93
CA THR A 194 -2.11 10.08 -7.03
C THR A 194 -0.91 10.97 -7.28
N LYS A 195 0.20 10.76 -6.55
CA LYS A 195 1.46 11.48 -6.77
C LYS A 195 2.01 11.28 -8.18
N ILE A 196 2.07 10.04 -8.66
CA ILE A 196 2.52 9.72 -10.03
C ILE A 196 1.64 10.44 -11.06
N THR A 197 0.32 10.40 -10.87
CA THR A 197 -0.65 11.05 -11.75
C THR A 197 -0.46 12.57 -11.76
N SER A 198 -0.26 13.19 -10.59
CA SER A 198 -0.02 14.63 -10.48
C SER A 198 1.28 15.08 -11.16
N LEU A 199 2.31 14.24 -11.16
CA LEU A 199 3.58 14.49 -11.85
C LEU A 199 3.45 14.31 -13.37
N ARG A 200 2.58 13.38 -13.81
CA ARG A 200 2.34 13.07 -15.22
C ARG A 200 1.50 14.13 -15.92
N GLN A 201 0.44 14.63 -15.29
CA GLN A 201 -0.50 15.60 -15.87
C GLN A 201 0.13 16.84 -16.53
N PRO A 202 1.06 17.59 -15.89
CA PRO A 202 1.66 18.76 -16.53
C PRO A 202 2.50 18.38 -17.76
N ILE A 203 3.16 17.23 -17.74
CA ILE A 203 3.95 16.72 -18.86
C ILE A 203 3.02 16.37 -20.03
N GLU A 204 1.92 15.66 -19.78
CA GLU A 204 0.93 15.34 -20.80
C GLU A 204 0.30 16.59 -21.40
N LYS A 205 0.00 17.60 -20.58
CA LYS A 205 -0.53 18.88 -21.06
C LYS A 205 0.44 19.56 -22.01
N GLU A 206 1.71 19.74 -21.62
CA GLU A 206 2.74 20.34 -22.46
C GLU A 206 2.94 19.56 -23.78
N LEU A 207 2.92 18.22 -23.71
CA LEU A 207 3.09 17.36 -24.88
C LEU A 207 1.89 17.43 -25.83
N LYS A 208 0.67 17.41 -25.28
CA LYS A 208 -0.57 17.54 -26.05
C LYS A 208 -0.64 18.89 -26.75
N ASP A 209 -0.24 19.97 -26.09
CA ASP A 209 -0.20 21.30 -26.69
C ASP A 209 0.88 21.40 -27.77
N PHE A 210 2.06 20.79 -27.56
CA PHE A 210 3.08 20.66 -28.59
C PHE A 210 2.55 19.93 -29.85
N VAL A 211 1.90 18.78 -29.66
CA VAL A 211 1.33 17.99 -30.77
C VAL A 211 0.28 18.78 -31.56
N LYS A 212 -0.57 19.57 -30.88
CA LYS A 212 -1.57 20.44 -31.54
C LYS A 212 -0.94 21.50 -32.44
N ILE A 213 0.20 22.07 -32.03
CA ILE A 213 0.88 23.16 -32.78
C ILE A 213 1.90 22.64 -33.80
N SER A 214 2.21 21.34 -33.80
CA SER A 214 3.12 20.72 -34.76
C SER A 214 2.51 20.69 -36.17
N LYS A 215 2.81 21.73 -36.95
CA LYS A 215 2.41 21.84 -38.36
C LYS A 215 3.43 21.16 -39.29
N TRP A 216 2.93 20.47 -40.31
CA TRP A 216 3.71 19.77 -41.35
C TRP A 216 3.38 20.34 -42.73
N ASN A 217 3.41 21.66 -42.86
CA ASN A 217 2.87 22.36 -44.03
C ASN A 217 3.94 22.70 -45.07
N ASP A 218 5.21 22.73 -44.68
CA ASP A 218 6.31 23.18 -45.54
C ASP A 218 7.18 21.99 -45.94
N VAL A 219 7.23 21.70 -47.24
CA VAL A 219 7.86 20.51 -47.84
C VAL A 219 9.34 20.75 -48.17
N SER A 220 9.90 21.91 -47.81
CA SER A 220 11.34 22.12 -47.99
C SER A 220 12.15 21.14 -47.14
N PHE A 221 13.28 20.65 -47.67
CA PHE A 221 14.17 19.76 -46.92
C PHE A 221 14.53 20.30 -45.53
N TRP A 222 14.85 21.60 -45.45
CA TRP A 222 15.26 22.25 -44.20
C TRP A 222 14.12 22.37 -43.19
N SER A 223 12.88 22.65 -43.64
CA SER A 223 11.71 22.69 -42.76
C SER A 223 11.35 21.30 -42.22
N ILE A 224 11.48 20.26 -43.05
CA ILE A 224 11.24 18.87 -42.63
C ILE A 224 12.30 18.44 -41.63
N LYS A 225 13.59 18.65 -41.93
CA LYS A 225 14.70 18.31 -41.03
C LYS A 225 14.55 18.99 -39.67
N GLN A 226 14.23 20.28 -39.66
CA GLN A 226 14.01 21.01 -38.41
C GLN A 226 12.79 20.48 -37.64
N SER A 227 11.70 20.16 -38.33
CA SER A 227 10.49 19.62 -37.71
C SER A 227 10.75 18.25 -37.08
N VAL A 228 11.42 17.36 -37.80
CA VAL A 228 11.89 16.04 -37.35
C VAL A 228 12.75 16.14 -36.09
N ASP A 229 13.79 16.98 -36.14
CA ASP A 229 14.70 17.18 -35.00
C ASP A 229 13.95 17.72 -33.78
N LYS A 230 13.04 18.68 -34.01
CA LYS A 230 12.22 19.27 -32.96
C LYS A 230 11.28 18.25 -32.33
N THR A 231 10.58 17.44 -33.13
CA THR A 231 9.65 16.42 -32.61
C THR A 231 10.40 15.37 -31.80
N HIS A 232 11.49 14.83 -32.32
CA HIS A 232 12.28 13.80 -31.65
C HIS A 232 12.87 14.32 -30.33
N ARG A 233 13.52 15.50 -30.34
CA ARG A 233 14.08 16.11 -29.13
C ARG A 233 13.02 16.42 -28.08
N THR A 234 11.85 16.90 -28.51
CA THR A 234 10.77 17.27 -27.60
C THR A 234 10.17 16.04 -26.92
N LEU A 235 9.81 15.01 -27.69
CA LEU A 235 9.33 13.74 -27.15
C LEU A 235 10.34 13.14 -26.18
N PHE A 236 11.61 13.04 -26.57
CA PHE A 236 12.68 12.51 -25.72
C PHE A 236 12.82 13.31 -24.42
N LYS A 237 12.82 14.65 -24.49
CA LYS A 237 12.89 15.53 -23.33
C LYS A 237 11.77 15.25 -22.33
N PHE A 238 10.53 15.10 -22.80
CA PHE A 238 9.38 14.87 -21.92
C PHE A 238 9.35 13.46 -21.33
N VAL A 239 9.70 12.45 -22.12
CA VAL A 239 9.89 11.08 -21.62
C VAL A 239 10.96 11.07 -20.54
N LYS A 240 12.11 11.74 -20.75
CA LYS A 240 13.17 11.85 -19.73
C LYS A 240 12.74 12.62 -18.48
N LYS A 241 11.96 13.69 -18.65
CA LYS A 241 11.37 14.44 -17.52
C LYS A 241 10.48 13.54 -16.67
N PHE A 242 9.67 12.69 -17.31
CA PHE A 242 8.82 11.75 -16.59
C PHE A 242 9.59 10.58 -15.97
N GLU A 243 10.57 9.99 -16.67
CA GLU A 243 11.48 8.97 -16.10
C GLU A 243 12.21 9.48 -14.86
N ALA A 244 12.67 10.74 -14.88
CA ALA A 244 13.31 11.37 -13.72
C ALA A 244 12.32 11.53 -12.56
N ALA A 245 11.07 11.94 -12.84
CA ALA A 245 10.03 12.05 -11.82
C ALA A 245 9.69 10.68 -11.19
N LEU A 246 9.58 9.63 -12.00
CA LEU A 246 9.35 8.25 -11.54
C LEU A 246 10.52 7.67 -10.73
N SER A 247 11.73 8.16 -10.97
CA SER A 247 12.94 7.77 -10.24
C SER A 247 13.03 8.42 -8.85
N GLY A 248 12.15 9.36 -8.52
CA GLY A 248 12.07 9.95 -7.19
C GLY A 248 11.76 8.89 -6.11
N PRO A 249 12.25 9.07 -4.87
CA PRO A 249 12.01 8.13 -3.78
C PRO A 249 10.52 8.08 -3.42
N SER A 250 10.00 6.88 -3.13
CA SER A 250 8.62 6.71 -2.64
C SER A 250 8.49 6.99 -1.15
N ALA A 251 9.57 6.83 -0.36
CA ALA A 251 9.58 6.97 1.09
C ALA A 251 8.89 8.26 1.62
N PRO A 252 9.10 9.46 1.04
CA PRO A 252 8.40 10.66 1.50
C PRO A 252 6.88 10.64 1.28
N SER A 253 6.39 9.74 0.43
CA SER A 253 4.97 9.52 0.14
C SER A 253 4.38 8.35 0.94
N LEU A 254 5.17 7.67 1.78
CA LEU A 254 4.72 6.64 2.74
C LEU A 254 4.17 7.29 4.01
N VAL A 255 3.33 8.30 3.81
CA VAL A 255 2.64 9.04 4.85
C VAL A 255 1.17 9.08 4.48
N GLU A 256 0.30 9.16 5.48
CA GLU A 256 -1.12 9.31 5.25
C GLU A 256 -1.38 10.66 4.55
N GLU A 257 -1.97 10.64 3.35
CA GLU A 257 -2.24 11.88 2.59
C GLU A 257 -3.26 12.76 3.33
N GLY A 258 -2.87 14.02 3.55
CA GLY A 258 -3.59 15.01 4.37
C GLY A 258 -4.89 15.59 3.79
N SER A 259 -5.60 14.91 2.88
CA SER A 259 -6.88 15.44 2.37
C SER A 259 -8.06 15.21 3.32
N SER A 260 -7.92 14.36 4.35
CA SER A 260 -8.73 14.30 5.56
C SER A 260 -8.07 13.17 6.39
N ALA A 261 -7.55 13.31 7.60
CA ALA A 261 -8.22 13.86 8.77
C ALA A 261 -9.76 13.80 8.73
N SER A 262 -10.35 12.89 7.95
CA SER A 262 -11.55 12.21 8.39
C SER A 262 -10.98 11.30 9.45
N LEU A 263 -10.65 11.89 10.61
CA LEU A 263 -10.67 11.18 11.89
C LEU A 263 -11.85 10.24 11.76
N ASP A 264 -11.56 8.94 11.79
CA ASP A 264 -12.46 7.88 11.39
C ASP A 264 -13.87 8.26 11.84
N SER A 265 -14.78 8.39 10.86
CA SER A 265 -16.03 9.13 11.02
C SER A 265 -16.70 8.70 12.32
N VAL A 266 -16.86 9.64 13.26
CA VAL A 266 -17.67 9.40 14.44
C VAL A 266 -19.06 9.06 13.92
N ASP A 267 -19.53 7.84 14.19
CA ASP A 267 -20.85 7.37 13.76
C ASP A 267 -21.88 8.43 14.18
N ALA A 268 -22.65 8.94 13.22
CA ALA A 268 -23.56 10.06 13.45
C ALA A 268 -24.67 9.73 14.46
N ASN A 269 -24.92 8.44 14.70
CA ASN A 269 -25.84 7.94 15.70
C ASN A 269 -25.09 6.98 16.67
N PRO A 270 -24.85 7.39 17.93
CA PRO A 270 -24.17 6.55 18.92
C PRO A 270 -24.98 5.28 19.28
N GLU A 271 -26.28 5.23 19.00
CA GLU A 271 -27.14 4.08 19.32
C GLU A 271 -27.17 2.99 18.22
N GLU A 272 -26.54 3.20 17.06
CA GLU A 272 -26.55 2.25 15.92
C GLU A 272 -25.17 1.90 15.37
N THR A 273 -24.12 2.04 16.19
CA THR A 273 -22.77 1.67 15.75
C THR A 273 -22.70 0.18 15.39
N PRO A 274 -21.79 -0.24 14.47
CA PRO A 274 -21.64 -1.66 14.13
C PRO A 274 -21.37 -2.54 15.37
N LEU A 275 -20.73 -1.98 16.40
CA LEU A 275 -20.48 -2.68 17.66
C LEU A 275 -21.77 -2.92 18.46
N HIS A 276 -22.64 -1.91 18.57
CA HIS A 276 -23.97 -2.03 19.16
C HIS A 276 -24.83 -3.06 18.42
N ARG A 277 -24.75 -3.11 17.08
CA ARG A 277 -25.46 -4.11 16.27
C ARG A 277 -24.97 -5.53 16.54
N VAL A 278 -23.65 -5.74 16.64
CA VAL A 278 -23.07 -7.03 17.05
C VAL A 278 -23.53 -7.41 18.46
N HIS A 279 -23.50 -6.49 19.41
CA HIS A 279 -23.92 -6.75 20.78
C HIS A 279 -25.41 -7.12 20.85
N LYS A 280 -26.26 -6.39 20.13
CA LYS A 280 -27.69 -6.69 19.99
C LYS A 280 -27.92 -8.06 19.35
N ALA A 281 -27.20 -8.37 18.26
CA ALA A 281 -27.26 -9.68 17.61
C ALA A 281 -26.85 -10.79 18.59
N LEU A 282 -25.75 -10.60 19.32
CA LEU A 282 -25.24 -11.53 20.33
C LEU A 282 -26.28 -11.79 21.43
N LYS A 283 -26.87 -10.73 22.00
CA LYS A 283 -27.96 -10.81 23.00
C LYS A 283 -29.18 -11.59 22.47
N ASN A 284 -29.47 -11.49 21.18
CA ASN A 284 -30.60 -12.16 20.54
C ASN A 284 -30.29 -13.62 20.14
N THR A 285 -29.03 -13.95 19.85
CA THR A 285 -28.55 -15.30 19.51
C THR A 285 -28.20 -16.09 20.78
N LEU A 286 -29.22 -16.62 21.45
CA LEU A 286 -29.02 -17.56 22.56
C LEU A 286 -28.42 -18.89 22.03
N PRO A 287 -27.39 -19.45 22.70
CA PRO A 287 -26.82 -20.75 22.32
C PRO A 287 -27.89 -21.85 22.24
N GLY A 288 -28.07 -22.48 21.07
CA GLY A 288 -28.97 -23.61 20.88
C GLY A 288 -30.48 -23.27 20.96
N LYS A 289 -30.90 -22.06 20.60
CA LYS A 289 -32.32 -21.72 20.43
C LYS A 289 -32.85 -22.46 19.18
N GLY A 290 -33.70 -23.47 19.38
CA GLY A 290 -34.20 -24.34 18.30
C GLY A 290 -33.49 -25.69 18.15
N ARG A 291 -32.37 -25.93 18.87
CA ARG A 291 -31.68 -27.22 18.97
C ARG A 291 -32.03 -27.94 20.27
N ASP A 292 -33.31 -28.07 20.58
CA ASP A 292 -33.70 -29.11 21.51
C ASP A 292 -33.47 -30.41 20.72
N LEU A 293 -32.47 -31.20 21.12
CA LEU A 293 -32.35 -32.57 20.64
C LEU A 293 -33.73 -33.18 20.84
N GLN A 294 -34.45 -33.43 19.74
CA GLN A 294 -35.68 -34.20 19.81
C GLN A 294 -35.34 -35.44 20.63
N LEU A 295 -36.24 -35.78 21.54
CA LEU A 295 -36.22 -37.02 22.29
C LEU A 295 -36.34 -38.19 21.30
N GLU A 296 -35.31 -38.44 20.49
CA GLU A 296 -35.15 -39.76 19.91
C GLU A 296 -34.82 -40.65 21.10
N VAL A 297 -35.83 -41.45 21.43
CA VAL A 297 -35.77 -42.51 22.42
C VAL A 297 -34.43 -43.23 22.24
N PRO A 298 -33.63 -43.41 23.31
CA PRO A 298 -32.38 -44.15 23.18
C PRO A 298 -32.69 -45.49 22.52
N GLU A 299 -31.99 -45.83 21.44
CA GLU A 299 -31.98 -47.22 20.97
C GLU A 299 -31.69 -48.11 22.17
N GLU A 300 -32.50 -49.15 22.35
CA GLU A 300 -32.41 -50.09 23.46
C GLU A 300 -30.98 -50.66 23.52
N GLY A 301 -30.17 -50.14 24.46
CA GLY A 301 -28.78 -50.59 24.64
C GLY A 301 -27.80 -49.55 25.19
N VAL A 302 -28.13 -48.26 25.18
CA VAL A 302 -27.22 -47.23 25.74
C VAL A 302 -27.35 -47.19 27.26
N GLU A 303 -26.38 -47.77 27.98
CA GLU A 303 -26.33 -47.71 29.45
C GLU A 303 -26.43 -46.26 29.95
N ALA A 304 -27.31 -46.02 30.93
CA ALA A 304 -27.57 -44.70 31.52
C ALA A 304 -26.34 -44.05 32.18
N SER A 305 -25.27 -44.83 32.41
CA SER A 305 -23.96 -44.42 32.91
C SER A 305 -23.04 -43.83 31.82
N SER A 306 -23.32 -44.09 30.54
CA SER A 306 -22.49 -43.66 29.41
C SER A 306 -22.59 -42.14 29.14
N LEU A 307 -21.52 -41.56 28.58
CA LEU A 307 -21.50 -40.14 28.18
C LEU A 307 -22.58 -39.81 27.15
N GLN A 308 -22.94 -40.77 26.27
CA GLN A 308 -24.01 -40.63 25.28
C GLN A 308 -25.39 -40.51 25.94
N GLY A 309 -25.72 -41.35 26.91
CA GLY A 309 -26.99 -41.27 27.64
C GLY A 309 -27.15 -39.96 28.43
N ARG A 310 -26.03 -39.36 28.88
CA ARG A 310 -26.02 -38.08 29.62
C ARG A 310 -25.98 -36.84 28.73
N LEU A 311 -25.76 -36.99 27.42
CA LEU A 311 -25.56 -35.88 26.48
C LEU A 311 -26.70 -34.85 26.52
N PRO A 312 -28.00 -35.22 26.53
CA PRO A 312 -29.07 -34.22 26.60
C PRO A 312 -29.07 -33.38 27.89
N ALA A 313 -28.68 -33.98 29.02
CA ALA A 313 -28.55 -33.27 30.30
C ALA A 313 -27.31 -32.37 30.33
N LEU A 314 -26.19 -32.85 29.78
CA LEU A 314 -24.94 -32.08 29.64
C LEU A 314 -25.12 -30.90 28.69
N THR A 315 -25.79 -31.06 27.55
CA THR A 315 -26.10 -29.98 26.61
C THR A 315 -26.99 -28.91 27.25
N ARG A 316 -28.02 -29.30 28.02
CA ARG A 316 -28.84 -28.34 28.80
C ARG A 316 -28.00 -27.60 29.84
N LYS A 317 -27.10 -28.29 30.55
CA LYS A 317 -26.19 -27.68 31.54
C LYS A 317 -25.21 -26.71 30.87
N MET A 318 -24.61 -27.09 29.75
CA MET A 318 -23.74 -26.25 28.92
C MET A 318 -24.50 -24.98 28.49
N LYS A 319 -25.68 -25.11 27.90
CA LYS A 319 -26.52 -23.98 27.49
C LYS A 319 -26.80 -23.03 28.65
N LYS A 320 -27.17 -23.56 29.83
CA LYS A 320 -27.38 -22.74 31.03
C LYS A 320 -26.12 -21.98 31.44
N LEU A 321 -24.94 -22.61 31.41
CA LEU A 321 -23.66 -21.98 31.71
C LEU A 321 -23.30 -20.90 30.67
N CYS A 322 -23.46 -21.17 29.37
CA CYS A 322 -23.18 -20.19 28.31
C CYS A 322 -24.08 -18.94 28.45
N VAL A 323 -25.37 -19.12 28.75
CA VAL A 323 -26.29 -17.99 28.98
C VAL A 323 -25.91 -17.20 30.24
N GLN A 324 -25.49 -17.89 31.32
CA GLN A 324 -25.02 -17.23 32.53
C GLN A 324 -23.72 -16.44 32.29
N LEU A 325 -22.78 -17.01 31.51
CA LEU A 325 -21.55 -16.33 31.13
C LEU A 325 -21.84 -15.11 30.27
N GLN A 326 -22.70 -15.24 29.26
CA GLN A 326 -23.08 -14.14 28.38
C GLN A 326 -23.71 -12.98 29.15
N LYS A 327 -24.62 -13.26 30.10
CA LYS A 327 -25.29 -12.22 30.91
C LYS A 327 -24.37 -11.54 31.93
N LYS A 328 -23.31 -12.23 32.37
CA LYS A 328 -22.36 -11.70 33.36
C LYS A 328 -21.12 -11.09 32.74
N ASN A 329 -20.91 -11.28 31.44
CA ASN A 329 -19.73 -10.78 30.75
C ASN A 329 -19.85 -9.27 30.53
N PRO A 330 -19.04 -8.43 31.19
CA PRO A 330 -19.11 -6.99 31.02
C PRO A 330 -18.42 -6.50 29.74
N ALA A 331 -17.74 -7.39 29.01
CA ALA A 331 -16.91 -7.00 27.89
C ALA A 331 -17.67 -6.21 26.81
N PRO A 332 -18.87 -6.63 26.35
CA PRO A 332 -19.61 -5.88 25.34
C PRO A 332 -19.91 -4.44 25.75
N GLU A 333 -20.40 -4.23 26.98
CA GLU A 333 -20.66 -2.90 27.54
C GLU A 333 -19.36 -2.07 27.64
N LEU A 334 -18.28 -2.67 28.17
CA LEU A 334 -16.98 -1.98 28.31
C LEU A 334 -16.40 -1.52 26.97
N ALA A 335 -16.74 -2.19 25.88
CA ALA A 335 -16.26 -1.83 24.56
C ALA A 335 -17.11 -0.75 23.89
N GLU A 336 -18.42 -0.75 24.13
CA GLU A 336 -19.30 0.36 23.77
C GLU A 336 -18.87 1.63 24.49
N ASP A 337 -18.56 1.55 25.79
CA ASP A 337 -18.01 2.64 26.58
C ASP A 337 -16.69 3.16 25.98
N LEU A 338 -15.86 2.26 25.46
CA LEU A 338 -14.56 2.59 24.87
C LEU A 338 -14.68 3.23 23.48
N ASP A 339 -15.62 2.76 22.65
CA ASP A 339 -15.99 3.35 21.36
C ASP A 339 -16.57 4.77 21.58
N CYS A 340 -17.39 4.96 22.61
CA CYS A 340 -17.91 6.28 22.99
C CYS A 340 -16.79 7.21 23.49
N PHE A 341 -15.95 6.76 24.42
CA PHE A 341 -14.81 7.52 24.94
C PHE A 341 -13.89 7.99 23.81
N THR A 342 -13.59 7.12 22.84
CA THR A 342 -12.75 7.48 21.71
C THR A 342 -13.42 8.49 20.78
N GLY A 343 -14.72 8.34 20.50
CA GLY A 343 -15.50 9.34 19.77
C GLY A 343 -15.47 10.72 20.44
N GLU A 344 -15.58 10.79 21.76
CA GLU A 344 -15.48 12.04 22.53
C GLU A 344 -14.07 12.66 22.45
N VAL A 345 -13.01 11.86 22.56
CA VAL A 345 -11.62 12.32 22.40
C VAL A 345 -11.41 12.91 21.01
N ILE A 346 -11.91 12.25 19.97
CA ILE A 346 -11.85 12.69 18.57
C ILE A 346 -12.59 14.02 18.39
N SER A 347 -13.81 14.15 18.93
CA SER A 347 -14.59 15.40 18.84
C SER A 347 -13.88 16.56 19.52
N ASN A 348 -13.44 16.36 20.77
CA ASN A 348 -12.71 17.36 21.53
C ASN A 348 -11.41 17.80 20.82
N LEU A 349 -10.71 16.87 20.17
CA LEU A 349 -9.51 17.17 19.40
C LEU A 349 -9.81 18.05 18.18
N ARG A 350 -10.91 17.79 17.47
CA ARG A 350 -11.35 18.64 16.34
C ARG A 350 -11.69 20.05 16.80
N ASP A 351 -12.39 20.19 17.92
CA ASP A 351 -12.73 21.49 18.50
C ASP A 351 -11.48 22.29 18.86
N LEU A 352 -10.48 21.65 19.48
CA LEU A 352 -9.19 22.27 19.82
C LEU A 352 -8.34 22.61 18.59
N GLN A 353 -8.42 21.84 17.51
CA GLN A 353 -7.72 22.12 16.27
C GLN A 353 -8.31 23.33 15.53
N ASN A 354 -9.63 23.50 15.61
CA ASN A 354 -10.36 24.58 14.94
C ASN A 354 -10.28 25.94 15.67
N LEU A 355 -9.67 26.00 16.86
CA LEU A 355 -9.41 27.26 17.56
C LEU A 355 -8.45 28.15 16.76
N THR A 356 -8.95 29.28 16.27
CA THR A 356 -8.18 30.30 15.53
C THR A 356 -8.04 31.58 16.33
N VAL A 357 -6.95 32.32 16.08
CA VAL A 357 -6.70 33.65 16.65
C VAL A 357 -7.27 34.70 15.70
N ASP A 358 -7.90 35.73 16.24
CA ASP A 358 -8.39 36.84 15.41
C ASP A 358 -7.22 37.69 14.91
N MET A 359 -6.90 37.56 13.63
CA MET A 359 -5.82 38.29 12.99
C MET A 359 -6.12 39.79 12.80
N THR A 360 -7.36 40.22 13.05
CA THR A 360 -7.76 41.64 12.96
C THR A 360 -7.61 42.39 14.29
N ALA A 361 -7.40 41.68 15.40
CA ALA A 361 -7.23 42.27 16.72
C ALA A 361 -5.84 42.88 16.94
N GLU A 362 -5.69 43.68 18.00
CA GLU A 362 -4.39 44.25 18.41
C GLU A 362 -3.37 43.15 18.76
N LYS A 363 -2.08 43.40 18.48
CA LYS A 363 -0.99 42.42 18.72
C LYS A 363 -0.94 41.89 20.15
N GLU A 364 -1.30 42.70 21.16
CA GLU A 364 -1.34 42.23 22.54
C GLU A 364 -2.50 41.24 22.79
N LYS A 365 -3.68 41.51 22.21
CA LYS A 365 -4.83 40.60 22.26
C LYS A 365 -4.53 39.30 21.53
N GLN A 366 -3.92 39.37 20.34
CA GLN A 366 -3.46 38.19 19.60
C GLN A 366 -2.50 37.32 20.45
N LYS A 367 -1.50 37.93 21.10
CA LYS A 367 -0.58 37.21 21.99
C LYS A 367 -1.31 36.56 23.17
N SER A 368 -2.30 37.25 23.74
CA SER A 368 -3.10 36.72 24.86
C SER A 368 -3.98 35.53 24.42
N GLU A 369 -4.59 35.60 23.24
CA GLU A 369 -5.40 34.52 22.65
C GLU A 369 -4.55 33.30 22.33
N VAL A 370 -3.37 33.48 21.71
CA VAL A 370 -2.41 32.40 21.46
C VAL A 370 -2.06 31.69 22.78
N LYS A 371 -1.77 32.46 23.83
CA LYS A 371 -1.44 31.90 25.16
C LYS A 371 -2.62 31.14 25.77
N HIS A 372 -3.83 31.65 25.64
CA HIS A 372 -5.04 30.99 26.12
C HIS A 372 -5.31 29.67 25.38
N ILE A 373 -5.23 29.66 24.04
CA ILE A 373 -5.36 28.45 23.22
C ILE A 373 -4.30 27.42 23.61
N LEU A 374 -3.04 27.85 23.78
CA LEU A 374 -1.96 26.96 24.21
C LEU A 374 -2.26 26.34 25.58
N GLN A 375 -2.73 27.14 26.55
CA GLN A 375 -3.08 26.66 27.88
C GLN A 375 -4.25 25.66 27.84
N GLN A 376 -5.25 25.90 27.00
CA GLN A 376 -6.38 24.99 26.80
C GLN A 376 -5.92 23.64 26.22
N LYS A 377 -5.03 23.66 25.21
CA LYS A 377 -4.43 22.45 24.62
C LYS A 377 -3.59 21.67 25.63
N GLN A 378 -2.76 22.34 26.42
CA GLN A 378 -1.95 21.70 27.47
C GLN A 378 -2.81 21.08 28.57
N ARG A 379 -3.90 21.75 28.98
CA ARG A 379 -4.86 21.22 29.95
C ARG A 379 -5.57 19.98 29.41
N ALA A 380 -6.08 20.05 28.18
CA ALA A 380 -6.73 18.92 27.52
C ALA A 380 -5.80 17.69 27.42
N LEU A 381 -4.54 17.90 27.03
CA LEU A 381 -3.54 16.84 26.99
C LEU A 381 -3.28 16.22 28.38
N SER A 382 -3.24 17.04 29.42
CA SER A 382 -3.02 16.57 30.79
C SER A 382 -4.21 15.77 31.32
N GLU A 383 -5.44 16.19 31.01
CA GLU A 383 -6.65 15.44 31.34
C GLU A 383 -6.71 14.12 30.56
N LEU A 384 -6.33 14.12 29.27
CA LEU A 384 -6.22 12.89 28.48
C LEU A 384 -5.28 11.88 29.15
N PHE A 385 -4.10 12.30 29.61
CA PHE A 385 -3.20 11.39 30.34
C PHE A 385 -3.81 10.83 31.62
N LYS A 386 -4.63 11.60 32.34
CA LYS A 386 -5.33 11.11 33.54
C LYS A 386 -6.40 10.10 33.16
N MET A 387 -7.19 10.37 32.12
CA MET A 387 -8.22 9.46 31.61
C MET A 387 -7.59 8.14 31.15
N LEU A 388 -6.52 8.20 30.35
CA LEU A 388 -5.77 7.02 29.89
C LEU A 388 -5.20 6.21 31.07
N ALA A 389 -4.69 6.87 32.11
CA ALA A 389 -4.25 6.17 33.32
C ALA A 389 -5.43 5.55 34.10
N GLY A 390 -6.57 6.24 34.15
CA GLY A 390 -7.79 5.78 34.81
C GLY A 390 -8.35 4.50 34.19
N ILE A 391 -8.27 4.35 32.87
CA ILE A 391 -8.66 3.11 32.15
C ILE A 391 -7.60 2.00 32.22
N GLY A 392 -6.49 2.20 32.94
CA GLY A 392 -5.48 1.18 33.19
C GLY A 392 -4.23 1.25 32.30
N LEU A 393 -4.09 2.26 31.44
CA LEU A 393 -2.86 2.46 30.69
C LEU A 393 -1.75 3.07 31.57
N SER A 394 -0.51 2.95 31.12
CA SER A 394 0.67 3.32 31.89
C SER A 394 1.81 3.66 30.96
N TYR A 395 2.16 4.94 30.92
CA TYR A 395 3.26 5.38 30.08
C TYR A 395 4.60 4.73 30.48
N ARG A 396 4.82 4.44 31.78
CA ARG A 396 6.04 3.77 32.24
C ARG A 396 6.17 2.35 31.69
N LYS A 397 5.08 1.58 31.70
CA LYS A 397 5.05 0.23 31.12
C LYS A 397 5.34 0.27 29.62
N GLY A 398 4.77 1.24 28.90
CA GLY A 398 5.02 1.39 27.47
C GLY A 398 6.43 1.87 27.13
N LEU A 399 7.03 2.76 27.94
CA LEU A 399 8.43 3.16 27.77
C LEU A 399 9.39 1.99 28.00
N LEU A 400 9.13 1.17 29.02
CA LEU A 400 9.91 -0.05 29.25
C LEU A 400 9.78 -1.00 28.06
N TRP A 401 8.55 -1.21 27.59
CA TRP A 401 8.30 -2.06 26.43
C TRP A 401 9.00 -1.54 25.18
N ASN A 402 8.98 -0.25 24.88
CA ASN A 402 9.70 0.32 23.73
C ASN A 402 11.20 -0.02 23.70
N ARG A 403 11.83 -0.22 24.86
CA ARG A 403 13.26 -0.57 24.94
C ARG A 403 13.52 -2.05 24.66
N THR A 404 12.53 -2.90 24.88
CA THR A 404 12.62 -4.37 24.77
C THR A 404 11.78 -4.93 23.63
N ALA A 405 10.98 -4.09 22.98
CA ALA A 405 10.07 -4.49 21.93
C ALA A 405 10.86 -4.77 20.67
N ASP A 406 10.66 -5.97 20.12
CA ASP A 406 11.01 -6.25 18.75
C ASP A 406 10.07 -5.44 17.84
N PRO A 407 10.57 -4.46 17.06
CA PRO A 407 9.74 -3.66 16.17
C PRO A 407 9.00 -4.49 15.12
N GLU A 408 9.49 -5.69 14.83
CA GLU A 408 9.03 -6.55 13.74
C GLU A 408 7.99 -7.59 14.19
N ARG A 409 7.85 -7.80 15.51
CA ARG A 409 6.88 -8.76 16.08
C ARG A 409 5.45 -8.54 15.58
N ASN A 410 5.05 -7.29 15.39
CA ASN A 410 3.72 -6.96 14.90
C ASN A 410 3.51 -7.34 13.42
N LEU A 411 4.60 -7.41 12.63
CA LEU A 411 4.56 -7.87 11.24
C LEU A 411 4.53 -9.40 11.17
N CYS A 412 4.95 -10.09 12.23
CA CYS A 412 4.97 -11.55 12.27
C CYS A 412 3.68 -12.17 12.84
N MET A 413 2.67 -11.36 13.17
CA MET A 413 1.38 -11.83 13.68
C MET A 413 0.60 -12.63 12.63
N GLN A 414 -0.09 -13.69 13.04
CA GLN A 414 -0.91 -14.45 12.10
C GLN A 414 -2.03 -13.57 11.50
N PRO A 415 -2.17 -13.53 10.16
CA PRO A 415 -3.26 -12.82 9.52
C PRO A 415 -4.63 -13.36 9.95
N LEU A 416 -5.52 -12.48 10.40
CA LEU A 416 -6.92 -12.85 10.63
C LEU A 416 -7.78 -12.39 9.45
N GLU A 417 -8.27 -13.35 8.67
CA GLU A 417 -9.25 -13.10 7.62
C GLU A 417 -10.61 -13.64 8.08
N MET A 418 -11.52 -12.70 8.40
CA MET A 418 -12.75 -13.03 9.10
C MET A 418 -13.76 -13.76 8.20
N THR A 419 -13.78 -13.50 6.90
CA THR A 419 -14.72 -14.18 6.00
C THR A 419 -14.44 -15.68 5.91
N THR A 420 -13.16 -16.04 5.84
CA THR A 420 -12.63 -17.40 5.80
C THR A 420 -12.89 -18.09 7.14
N ALA A 421 -12.53 -17.44 8.24
CA ALA A 421 -12.76 -17.98 9.59
C ALA A 421 -14.26 -18.27 9.85
N LEU A 422 -15.14 -17.36 9.47
CA LEU A 422 -16.59 -17.55 9.62
C LEU A 422 -17.16 -18.58 8.65
N SER A 423 -16.65 -18.64 7.42
CA SER A 423 -17.10 -19.62 6.42
C SER A 423 -16.85 -21.06 6.87
N ALA A 424 -15.76 -21.32 7.58
CA ALA A 424 -15.40 -22.64 8.09
C ALA A 424 -16.36 -23.14 9.20
N VAL A 425 -17.07 -22.23 9.88
CA VAL A 425 -17.96 -22.52 11.01
C VAL A 425 -19.45 -22.35 10.64
N ARG A 426 -19.74 -21.93 9.40
CA ARG A 426 -21.10 -21.55 8.99
C ARG A 426 -22.03 -22.75 8.86
N ASN A 427 -23.08 -22.78 9.70
CA ASN A 427 -24.23 -23.67 9.53
C ASN A 427 -25.39 -22.94 8.81
N GLN A 428 -26.42 -23.68 8.35
CA GLN A 428 -27.59 -23.16 7.62
C GLN A 428 -28.59 -22.36 8.48
N GLU A 429 -28.28 -22.03 9.74
CA GLU A 429 -29.23 -21.37 10.66
C GLU A 429 -29.30 -19.84 10.47
N GLN A 430 -30.53 -19.31 10.44
CA GLN A 430 -30.80 -17.88 10.18
C GLN A 430 -30.24 -16.94 11.27
N ALA A 431 -30.19 -17.38 12.53
CA ALA A 431 -29.66 -16.60 13.65
C ALA A 431 -28.12 -16.47 13.60
N GLU A 432 -27.42 -17.57 13.29
CA GLU A 432 -25.96 -17.55 13.07
C GLU A 432 -25.61 -16.70 11.84
N SER A 433 -26.42 -16.77 10.78
CA SER A 433 -26.24 -15.93 9.60
C SER A 433 -26.35 -14.43 9.92
N MET A 434 -27.30 -14.01 10.76
CA MET A 434 -27.45 -12.61 11.15
C MET A 434 -26.25 -12.14 12.00
N LEU A 435 -25.82 -12.94 12.98
CA LEU A 435 -24.65 -12.63 13.80
C LEU A 435 -23.37 -12.50 12.96
N PHE A 436 -23.14 -13.42 12.02
CA PHE A 436 -21.97 -13.37 11.13
C PHE A 436 -22.00 -12.17 10.20
N THR A 437 -23.18 -11.77 9.69
CA THR A 437 -23.31 -10.53 8.90
C THR A 437 -22.93 -9.30 9.72
N GLU A 438 -23.43 -9.18 10.95
CA GLU A 438 -23.07 -8.03 11.82
C GLU A 438 -21.59 -8.06 12.23
N LEU A 439 -21.01 -9.24 12.49
CA LEU A 439 -19.59 -9.38 12.78
C LEU A 439 -18.71 -8.98 11.61
N LEU A 440 -19.07 -9.37 10.39
CA LEU A 440 -18.37 -8.94 9.17
C LEU A 440 -18.49 -7.43 8.97
N ALA A 441 -19.67 -6.85 9.21
CA ALA A 441 -19.87 -5.41 9.14
C ALA A 441 -19.05 -4.64 10.20
N ALA A 442 -18.90 -5.19 11.41
CA ALA A 442 -18.06 -4.60 12.45
C ALA A 442 -16.57 -4.82 12.20
N TRP A 443 -16.19 -5.92 11.54
CA TRP A 443 -14.81 -6.21 11.14
C TRP A 443 -14.34 -5.36 9.96
N ASP A 444 -15.26 -4.91 9.10
CA ASP A 444 -14.93 -4.10 7.95
C ASP A 444 -14.12 -2.87 8.37
N GLY A 445 -13.00 -2.64 7.68
CA GLY A 445 -12.07 -1.56 8.01
C GLY A 445 -11.21 -1.74 9.27
N CYS A 446 -11.47 -2.70 10.17
CA CYS A 446 -10.66 -2.91 11.39
C CYS A 446 -9.18 -3.15 11.07
N GLN A 447 -8.92 -4.03 10.10
CA GLN A 447 -7.55 -4.33 9.66
C GLN A 447 -6.87 -3.09 9.05
N LYS A 448 -7.61 -2.31 8.26
CA LYS A 448 -7.10 -1.06 7.67
C LYS A 448 -6.76 -0.04 8.76
N TYR A 449 -7.62 0.07 9.77
CA TYR A 449 -7.39 0.94 10.91
C TYR A 449 -6.12 0.52 11.67
N PHE A 450 -5.93 -0.76 11.96
CA PHE A 450 -4.74 -1.26 12.65
C PHE A 450 -3.43 -0.81 11.97
N TYR A 451 -3.29 -1.02 10.65
CA TYR A 451 -2.08 -0.61 9.93
C TYR A 451 -1.93 0.91 9.82
N ARG A 452 -3.05 1.66 9.80
CA ARG A 452 -3.03 3.12 9.88
C ARG A 452 -2.55 3.61 11.24
N SER A 453 -3.08 3.05 12.33
CA SER A 453 -2.63 3.38 13.68
C SER A 453 -1.15 3.08 13.88
N TRP A 454 -0.66 1.99 13.30
CA TRP A 454 0.76 1.71 13.24
C TRP A 454 1.51 2.82 12.50
N ALA A 455 1.13 3.14 11.27
CA ALA A 455 1.79 4.20 10.49
C ALA A 455 1.77 5.56 11.24
N ARG A 456 0.63 5.94 11.83
CA ARG A 456 0.47 7.14 12.67
C ARG A 456 1.37 7.11 13.89
N ARG A 457 1.47 5.97 14.58
CA ARG A 457 2.40 5.79 15.72
C ARG A 457 3.84 5.96 15.27
N SER A 458 4.27 5.33 14.18
CA SER A 458 5.61 5.48 13.62
C SER A 458 5.91 6.94 13.27
N ALA A 459 4.98 7.62 12.59
CA ALA A 459 5.08 9.05 12.27
C ALA A 459 5.13 9.92 13.54
N MET A 460 4.31 9.63 14.54
CA MET A 460 4.30 10.33 15.83
C MET A 460 5.64 10.17 16.55
N LEU A 461 6.18 8.95 16.63
CA LEU A 461 7.46 8.69 17.28
C LEU A 461 8.61 9.46 16.61
N THR A 462 8.61 9.53 15.27
CA THR A 462 9.55 10.34 14.49
C THR A 462 9.37 11.83 14.74
N ALA A 463 8.12 12.34 14.72
CA ALA A 463 7.83 13.75 15.00
C ALA A 463 8.25 14.16 16.43
N LEU A 464 8.09 13.26 17.40
CA LEU A 464 8.50 13.47 18.79
C LEU A 464 10.01 13.56 19.00
N GLN A 465 10.84 13.21 18.01
CA GLN A 465 12.29 13.43 18.07
C GLN A 465 12.63 14.92 17.92
N ASN A 466 11.81 15.68 17.18
CA ASN A 466 11.98 17.10 16.90
C ASN A 466 10.80 17.94 17.44
N ALA A 467 10.24 17.52 18.58
CA ALA A 467 9.07 18.18 19.17
C ALA A 467 9.35 19.62 19.62
N ALA A 468 8.32 20.47 19.59
CA ALA A 468 8.40 21.84 20.08
C ALA A 468 8.78 21.87 21.58
N LYS A 469 9.62 22.84 21.96
CA LYS A 469 10.09 23.01 23.35
C LYS A 469 8.94 23.19 24.34
N GLU A 470 7.83 23.77 23.90
CA GLU A 470 6.62 24.01 24.68
C GLU A 470 5.93 22.73 25.17
N LEU A 471 6.15 21.59 24.48
CA LEU A 471 5.57 20.31 24.90
C LEU A 471 6.25 19.78 26.17
N GLY A 472 7.57 19.99 26.29
CA GLY A 472 8.37 19.53 27.42
C GLY A 472 8.65 18.01 27.42
N VAL A 473 9.82 17.64 27.94
CA VAL A 473 10.32 16.24 27.93
C VAL A 473 9.36 15.27 28.63
N ALA A 474 8.75 15.69 29.74
CA ALA A 474 7.83 14.84 30.49
C ALA A 474 6.57 14.45 29.68
N ASN A 475 6.04 15.37 28.86
CA ASN A 475 4.88 15.05 28.02
C ASN A 475 5.30 14.23 26.80
N ILE A 476 6.50 14.45 26.24
CA ILE A 476 7.05 13.60 25.18
C ILE A 476 7.14 12.14 25.64
N ASP A 477 7.68 11.91 26.84
CA ASP A 477 7.79 10.58 27.43
C ASP A 477 6.42 9.94 27.71
N ARG A 478 5.44 10.74 28.14
CA ARG A 478 4.05 10.27 28.30
C ARG A 478 3.43 9.89 26.96
N CYS A 479 3.57 10.70 25.91
CA CYS A 479 3.07 10.38 24.57
C CYS A 479 3.69 9.08 24.05
N ARG A 480 5.02 8.94 24.13
CA ARG A 480 5.73 7.70 23.74
C ARG A 480 5.27 6.51 24.56
N GLY A 481 5.14 6.67 25.88
CA GLY A 481 4.77 5.58 26.76
C GLY A 481 3.32 5.12 26.60
N PHE A 482 2.36 6.04 26.56
CA PHE A 482 0.94 5.67 26.44
C PHE A 482 0.66 5.01 25.08
N SER A 483 1.12 5.61 23.98
CA SER A 483 0.97 5.03 22.64
C SER A 483 1.58 3.64 22.54
N SER A 484 2.76 3.42 23.13
CA SER A 484 3.41 2.12 23.12
C SER A 484 2.77 1.09 24.04
N HIS A 485 2.25 1.49 25.19
CA HIS A 485 1.52 0.56 26.05
C HIS A 485 0.21 0.10 25.38
N LEU A 486 -0.47 1.03 24.70
CA LEU A 486 -1.65 0.74 23.92
C LEU A 486 -1.34 -0.20 22.76
N PHE A 487 -0.26 0.07 22.00
CA PHE A 487 0.18 -0.81 20.91
C PHE A 487 0.67 -2.19 21.38
N LYS A 488 1.16 -2.29 22.61
CA LYS A 488 1.57 -3.56 23.23
C LYS A 488 0.38 -4.47 23.53
N LEU A 489 -0.78 -3.92 23.88
CA LEU A 489 -1.95 -4.72 24.19
C LEU A 489 -2.27 -5.57 22.95
N PRO A 490 -2.12 -6.90 23.02
CA PRO A 490 -1.95 -7.72 21.83
C PRO A 490 -3.18 -7.64 20.92
N PRO A 491 -2.99 -7.60 19.59
CA PRO A 491 -4.05 -8.03 18.70
C PRO A 491 -4.33 -9.53 18.93
N PRO A 492 -5.59 -9.97 18.80
CA PRO A 492 -6.07 -11.29 19.24
C PRO A 492 -5.47 -12.50 18.52
N ALA A 493 -4.59 -12.32 17.54
CA ALA A 493 -3.87 -13.42 16.88
C ALA A 493 -2.77 -14.05 17.76
N GLU A 494 -2.41 -13.46 18.91
CA GLU A 494 -1.44 -14.04 19.85
C GLU A 494 -2.02 -15.14 20.77
N ALA A 495 -3.33 -15.40 20.71
CA ALA A 495 -3.97 -16.52 21.41
C ALA A 495 -4.22 -17.67 20.42
N ALA A 496 -3.76 -18.87 20.78
CA ALA A 496 -3.91 -20.10 20.00
C ALA A 496 -5.34 -20.23 19.38
N PRO A 497 -5.47 -20.77 18.15
CA PRO A 497 -6.70 -20.76 17.33
C PRO A 497 -7.93 -21.51 17.89
N GLY A 498 -7.93 -21.86 19.18
CA GLY A 498 -9.04 -22.50 19.90
C GLY A 498 -9.55 -21.76 21.14
N ARG A 499 -9.05 -20.55 21.45
CA ARG A 499 -9.56 -19.72 22.57
C ARG A 499 -10.05 -18.37 22.07
N ALA A 500 -11.04 -18.36 21.20
CA ALA A 500 -11.80 -17.16 20.86
C ALA A 500 -12.78 -16.83 21.99
N ASP A 501 -12.28 -16.34 23.13
CA ASP A 501 -13.14 -15.75 24.16
C ASP A 501 -13.62 -14.39 23.64
N GLY A 502 -14.93 -14.15 23.63
CA GLY A 502 -15.55 -12.92 23.10
C GLY A 502 -15.05 -11.58 23.67
N ALA A 503 -14.17 -11.59 24.68
CA ALA A 503 -13.43 -10.43 25.17
C ALA A 503 -12.28 -9.97 24.22
N GLN A 504 -11.87 -10.82 23.27
CA GLN A 504 -10.77 -10.58 22.32
C GLN A 504 -11.17 -9.71 21.11
N TRP A 505 -12.47 -9.67 20.79
CA TRP A 505 -13.06 -8.92 19.67
C TRP A 505 -13.05 -7.41 19.89
N LEU A 506 -13.32 -7.03 21.12
CA LEU A 506 -13.47 -5.65 21.57
C LEU A 506 -12.14 -4.93 21.61
N HIS A 507 -11.05 -5.69 21.83
CA HIS A 507 -9.69 -5.19 21.87
C HIS A 507 -9.17 -4.68 20.51
N ILE A 508 -9.55 -5.28 19.37
CA ILE A 508 -9.09 -4.79 18.05
C ILE A 508 -9.72 -3.43 17.74
N ARG A 509 -11.04 -3.32 17.87
CA ARG A 509 -11.73 -2.05 17.61
C ARG A 509 -11.31 -1.01 18.65
N ALA A 510 -11.24 -1.35 19.93
CA ALA A 510 -10.76 -0.43 20.96
C ALA A 510 -9.31 0.06 20.73
N ASN A 511 -8.34 -0.82 20.45
CA ASN A 511 -6.95 -0.41 20.17
C ASN A 511 -6.83 0.35 18.86
N ALA A 512 -7.68 0.05 17.89
CA ALA A 512 -7.83 0.83 16.68
C ALA A 512 -8.31 2.24 17.07
N VAL A 513 -9.52 2.40 17.61
CA VAL A 513 -10.11 3.73 17.86
C VAL A 513 -9.30 4.59 18.86
N LEU A 514 -8.63 3.99 19.86
CA LEU A 514 -7.83 4.70 20.88
C LEU A 514 -6.49 5.28 20.38
N GLN A 515 -6.05 4.98 19.16
CA GLN A 515 -4.78 5.45 18.59
C GLN A 515 -4.93 6.60 17.56
N CYS A 516 -6.16 7.06 17.33
CA CYS A 516 -6.44 8.41 16.83
C CYS A 516 -6.19 9.43 17.95
#